data_AF-W7IUH4-F1
#
_entry.id   AF-W7IUH4-F1
#
_cell.length_a   1.000
_cell.length_b   1.000
_cell.length_c   1.000
_cell.angle_alpha   90.00
_cell.angle_beta   90.00
_cell.angle_gamma   90.00
#
_symmetry.space_group_name_H-M   'P 1'
#
loop_
_entity.id
_entity.type
_entity.pdbx_description
1 polymer ?
#
loop_
_entity_poly.entity_id
_entity_poly.type
_entity_poly.pdbx_seq_one_letter_code
_entity_poly.pdbx_strand_id
1 'polypeptide(L)'
;MSGSSKLVGLGGSVPLKGSFSAVADLSAGKYTGDLNLKATSGQFRIFGFLPVSANIGFDQVGQPTGTVSNKAVTFNGKLTIKLTKVALFGIPIYQGDSCKTKKPSDIQLKSVGNFDVLKGGKLKGKYSLSETVKCGPLSPIIGAFVASDGNTVDIDLAAKK
;
A
#
# COMPACT_ATOMS: atom_id res chain seq x y z
N MET A 1 8.64 -1.38 10.21
CA MET A 1 8.54 -1.70 8.78
C MET A 1 8.80 -0.46 7.95
N SER A 2 9.57 -0.61 6.87
CA SER A 2 9.79 0.43 5.85
C SER A 2 9.74 -0.20 4.46
N GLY A 3 9.42 0.58 3.43
CA GLY A 3 9.38 0.06 2.08
C GLY A 3 9.02 1.13 1.06
N SER A 4 8.65 0.69 -0.13
CA SER A 4 8.19 1.55 -1.22
C SER A 4 7.16 0.80 -2.06
N SER A 5 6.24 1.55 -2.66
CA SER A 5 5.37 1.03 -3.70
C SER A 5 5.56 1.80 -4.99
N LYS A 6 5.71 1.06 -6.09
CA LYS A 6 5.77 1.62 -7.45
C LYS A 6 4.39 1.59 -8.08
N LEU A 7 3.94 2.75 -8.53
CA LEU A 7 2.63 2.98 -9.12
C LEU A 7 2.79 3.10 -10.64
N VAL A 8 2.34 2.07 -11.36
CA VAL A 8 2.56 1.96 -12.81
C VAL A 8 1.79 3.06 -13.55
N GLY A 9 0.51 3.26 -13.22
CA GLY A 9 -0.34 4.26 -13.89
C GLY A 9 0.09 5.71 -13.65
N LEU A 10 0.87 5.97 -12.59
CA LEU A 10 1.30 7.31 -12.20
C LEU A 10 2.78 7.60 -12.51
N GLY A 11 3.52 6.60 -12.99
CA GLY A 11 4.94 6.76 -13.34
C GLY A 11 5.83 7.16 -12.16
N GLY A 12 5.52 6.69 -10.94
CA GLY A 12 6.23 7.10 -9.72
C GLY A 12 6.19 6.08 -8.60
N SER A 13 6.67 6.47 -7.43
CA SER A 13 6.67 5.63 -6.23
C SER A 13 6.29 6.42 -4.98
N VAL A 14 5.84 5.69 -3.97
CA VAL A 14 5.50 6.24 -2.64
C VAL A 14 6.27 5.49 -1.56
N PRO A 15 6.90 6.19 -0.61
CA PRO A 15 7.54 5.53 0.51
C PRO A 15 6.48 4.99 1.47
N LEU A 16 6.75 3.82 2.04
CA LEU A 16 5.89 3.17 3.03
C LEU A 16 6.64 3.08 4.36
N LYS A 17 5.95 3.44 5.45
CA LYS A 17 6.43 3.28 6.82
C LYS A 17 5.28 2.81 7.69
N GLY A 18 5.57 1.97 8.67
CA GLY A 18 4.54 1.45 9.56
C GLY A 18 5.03 0.38 10.52
N SER A 19 4.07 -0.32 11.10
CA SER A 19 4.28 -1.48 11.95
C SER A 19 3.36 -2.62 11.52
N PHE A 20 3.82 -3.84 11.79
CA PHE A 20 3.05 -5.05 11.61
C PHE A 20 3.20 -5.87 12.89
N SER A 21 2.08 -6.30 13.46
CA SER A 21 2.01 -7.19 14.62
C SER A 21 1.27 -8.45 14.20
N ALA A 22 1.68 -9.61 14.71
CA ALA A 22 1.02 -10.87 14.37
C ALA A 22 0.95 -11.81 15.56
N VAL A 23 -0.12 -12.61 15.59
CA VAL A 23 -0.26 -13.79 16.43
C VAL A 23 -0.07 -15.00 15.53
N ALA A 24 1.01 -15.74 15.77
CA ALA A 24 1.40 -16.88 14.95
C ALA A 24 1.07 -18.21 15.65
N ASP A 25 0.45 -19.12 14.91
CA ASP A 25 0.41 -20.54 15.22
C ASP A 25 1.52 -21.22 14.42
N LEU A 26 2.67 -21.40 15.08
CA LEU A 26 3.85 -21.98 14.46
C LEU A 26 3.66 -23.47 14.14
N SER A 27 2.77 -24.16 14.86
CA SER A 27 2.46 -25.58 14.60
C SER A 27 1.65 -25.76 13.32
N ALA A 28 0.68 -24.86 13.09
CA ALA A 28 -0.10 -24.80 11.86
C ALA A 28 0.60 -24.05 10.72
N GLY A 29 1.74 -23.39 10.99
CA GLY A 29 2.49 -22.58 10.03
C GLY A 29 1.72 -21.38 9.52
N LYS A 30 0.86 -20.78 10.35
CA LYS A 30 -0.06 -19.69 9.99
C LYS A 30 0.01 -18.53 10.98
N TYR A 31 -0.43 -17.36 10.55
CA TYR A 31 -0.63 -16.22 11.44
C TYR A 31 -1.84 -15.38 11.03
N THR A 32 -2.32 -14.61 11.99
CA THR A 32 -3.20 -13.45 11.79
C THR A 32 -2.48 -12.21 12.31
N GLY A 33 -2.72 -11.04 11.74
CA GLY A 33 -2.01 -9.85 12.15
C GLY A 33 -2.75 -8.53 11.93
N ASP A 34 -2.07 -7.47 12.33
CA ASP A 34 -2.52 -6.09 12.26
C ASP A 34 -1.43 -5.23 11.62
N LEU A 35 -1.76 -4.67 10.46
CA LEU A 35 -0.96 -3.75 9.67
C LEU A 35 -1.38 -2.31 9.96
N ASN A 36 -0.43 -1.52 10.44
CA ASN A 36 -0.62 -0.10 10.67
C ASN A 36 0.38 0.68 9.81
N LEU A 37 -0.07 1.12 8.64
CA LEU A 37 0.71 2.01 7.76
C LEU A 37 0.50 3.46 8.17
N LYS A 38 1.60 4.21 8.24
CA LYS A 38 1.55 5.66 8.42
C LYS A 38 1.10 6.32 7.12
N ALA A 39 0.42 7.46 7.25
CA ALA A 39 0.14 8.32 6.11
C ALA A 39 1.46 8.68 5.39
N THR A 40 1.36 8.81 4.07
CA THR A 40 2.51 9.11 3.20
C THR A 40 2.11 10.13 2.14
N SER A 41 3.08 10.57 1.34
CA SER A 41 2.84 11.47 0.20
C SER A 41 3.68 11.05 -0.99
N GLY A 42 3.17 11.29 -2.19
CA GLY A 42 3.85 11.01 -3.44
C GLY A 42 3.85 12.20 -4.39
N GLN A 43 4.84 12.21 -5.27
CA GLN A 43 4.92 13.11 -6.42
C GLN A 43 5.02 12.25 -7.68
N PHE A 44 4.24 12.62 -8.69
CA PHE A 44 4.00 11.81 -9.88
C PHE A 44 4.07 12.68 -11.12
N ARG A 45 4.39 12.06 -12.26
CA ARG A 45 4.34 12.71 -13.58
C ARG A 45 3.44 11.91 -14.50
N ILE A 46 2.18 12.32 -14.59
CA ILE A 46 1.21 11.71 -15.49
C ILE A 46 1.55 12.15 -16.93
N PHE A 47 1.53 11.21 -17.87
CA PHE A 47 1.95 11.43 -19.27
C PHE A 47 3.36 12.02 -19.44
N GLY A 48 4.24 11.86 -18.43
CA GLY A 48 5.63 12.33 -18.48
C GLY A 48 5.84 13.82 -18.22
N PHE A 49 4.80 14.67 -18.31
CA PHE A 49 4.94 16.12 -18.13
C PHE A 49 4.01 16.73 -17.09
N LEU A 50 2.90 16.07 -16.73
CA LEU A 50 1.88 16.64 -15.84
C LEU A 50 2.21 16.35 -14.37
N PRO A 51 2.66 17.34 -13.57
CA PRO A 51 3.10 17.12 -12.20
C PRO A 51 1.90 17.06 -11.25
N VAL A 52 1.78 15.93 -10.56
CA VAL A 52 0.72 15.69 -9.57
C VAL A 52 1.35 15.30 -8.25
N SER A 53 0.79 15.75 -7.14
CA SER A 53 1.14 15.26 -5.82
C SER A 53 -0.10 14.83 -5.05
N ALA A 54 0.07 13.87 -4.15
CA ALA A 54 -1.02 13.39 -3.31
C ALA A 54 -0.56 13.06 -1.89
N ASN A 55 -1.43 13.32 -0.92
CA ASN A 55 -1.34 12.79 0.43
C ASN A 55 -2.22 11.55 0.54
N ILE A 56 -1.67 10.49 1.12
CA ILE A 56 -2.23 9.14 1.06
C ILE A 56 -2.39 8.58 2.47
N GLY A 57 -3.58 8.06 2.76
CA GLY A 57 -3.89 7.29 3.96
C GLY A 57 -4.24 5.84 3.62
N PHE A 58 -4.22 4.99 4.64
CA PHE A 58 -4.45 3.55 4.51
C PHE A 58 -5.41 3.08 5.60
N ASP A 59 -6.45 2.36 5.20
CA ASP A 59 -7.31 1.62 6.13
C ASP A 59 -7.17 0.13 5.85
N GLN A 60 -6.86 -0.63 6.90
CA GLN A 60 -6.90 -2.09 6.85
C GLN A 60 -8.35 -2.58 6.77
N VAL A 61 -8.60 -3.54 5.89
CA VAL A 61 -9.91 -4.20 5.73
C VAL A 61 -9.78 -5.66 6.15
N GLY A 62 -10.28 -5.98 7.36
CA GLY A 62 -10.08 -7.28 8.00
C GLY A 62 -8.62 -7.51 8.43
N GLN A 63 -8.35 -8.60 9.15
CA GLN A 63 -6.98 -8.92 9.56
C GLN A 63 -6.21 -9.61 8.44
N PRO A 64 -5.00 -9.12 8.09
CA PRO A 64 -4.11 -9.87 7.22
C PRO A 64 -3.80 -11.27 7.76
N THR A 65 -3.65 -12.20 6.84
CA THR A 65 -3.31 -13.60 7.14
C THR A 65 -2.13 -14.04 6.30
N GLY A 66 -1.50 -15.13 6.68
CA GLY A 66 -0.45 -15.70 5.87
C GLY A 66 0.09 -17.00 6.43
N THR A 67 1.08 -17.52 5.73
CA THR A 67 1.87 -18.66 6.18
C THR A 67 3.22 -18.19 6.71
N VAL A 68 3.74 -18.90 7.71
CA VAL A 68 5.04 -18.64 8.30
C VAL A 68 5.79 -19.95 8.50
N SER A 69 7.08 -19.91 8.20
CA SER A 69 8.04 -21.00 8.41
C SER A 69 9.39 -20.40 8.80
N ASN A 70 10.35 -21.25 9.17
CA ASN A 70 11.70 -20.81 9.55
C ASN A 70 12.48 -20.06 8.46
N LYS A 71 12.03 -20.09 7.19
CA LYS A 71 12.75 -19.46 6.07
C LYS A 71 11.89 -18.59 5.18
N ALA A 72 10.56 -18.67 5.28
CA ALA A 72 9.67 -18.01 4.36
C ALA A 72 8.37 -17.56 5.04
N VAL A 73 7.84 -16.45 4.56
CA VAL A 73 6.54 -15.91 4.97
C VAL A 73 5.73 -15.49 3.73
N THR A 74 4.43 -15.69 3.80
CA THR A 74 3.46 -15.08 2.88
C THR A 74 2.58 -14.10 3.64
N PHE A 75 2.04 -13.11 2.94
CA PHE A 75 1.11 -12.13 3.50
C PHE A 75 -0.04 -11.93 2.52
N ASN A 76 -1.26 -11.93 3.04
CA ASN A 76 -2.48 -11.64 2.31
C ASN A 76 -3.27 -10.62 3.14
N GLY A 77 -3.38 -9.39 2.66
CA GLY A 77 -4.12 -8.33 3.32
C GLY A 77 -4.94 -7.52 2.33
N LYS A 78 -5.92 -6.77 2.84
CA LYS A 78 -6.71 -5.85 2.04
C LYS A 78 -6.59 -4.44 2.60
N LEU A 79 -6.36 -3.46 1.73
CA LEU A 79 -6.29 -2.05 2.12
C LEU A 79 -7.24 -1.20 1.29
N THR A 80 -7.99 -0.31 1.96
CA THR A 80 -8.60 0.84 1.30
C THR A 80 -7.59 1.99 1.31
N ILE A 81 -7.31 2.55 0.14
CA ILE A 81 -6.40 3.68 -0.01
C ILE A 81 -7.22 4.96 -0.03
N LYS A 82 -6.83 5.93 0.81
CA LYS A 82 -7.46 7.25 0.90
C LYS A 82 -6.54 8.29 0.30
N LEU A 83 -7.10 9.24 -0.45
CA LEU A 83 -6.38 10.45 -0.83
C LEU A 83 -6.93 11.57 0.02
N THR A 84 -6.11 12.21 0.85
CA THR A 84 -6.55 13.32 1.70
C THR A 84 -6.29 14.69 1.07
N LYS A 85 -5.40 14.72 0.10
CA LYS A 85 -5.09 15.88 -0.73
C LYS A 85 -4.60 15.40 -2.08
N VAL A 86 -5.05 16.04 -3.16
CA VAL A 86 -4.50 15.88 -4.51
C VAL A 86 -4.22 17.28 -5.04
N ALA A 87 -3.02 17.50 -5.58
CA ALA A 87 -2.63 18.77 -6.16
C ALA A 87 -2.06 18.58 -7.57
N LEU A 88 -2.38 19.53 -8.45
CA LEU A 88 -1.93 19.60 -9.82
C LEU A 88 -1.14 20.90 -9.98
N PHE A 89 0.10 20.85 -10.46
CA PHE A 89 1.00 22.02 -10.46
C PHE A 89 1.12 22.71 -9.09
N GLY A 90 1.01 21.93 -7.99
CA GLY A 90 1.02 22.44 -6.62
C GLY A 90 -0.30 23.05 -6.13
N ILE A 91 -1.28 23.25 -7.03
CA ILE A 91 -2.60 23.78 -6.69
C ILE A 91 -3.49 22.61 -6.23
N PRO A 92 -4.05 22.64 -5.00
CA PRO A 92 -4.93 21.59 -4.52
C PRO A 92 -6.20 21.52 -5.39
N ILE A 93 -6.43 20.36 -6.00
CA ILE A 93 -7.66 20.06 -6.77
C ILE A 93 -8.64 19.19 -5.98
N TYR A 94 -8.17 18.61 -4.88
CA TYR A 94 -8.97 17.93 -3.86
C TYR A 94 -8.32 18.08 -2.49
N GLN A 95 -9.12 18.28 -1.46
CA GLN A 95 -8.70 18.20 -0.06
C GLN A 95 -9.91 17.78 0.80
N GLY A 96 -9.74 16.75 1.62
CA GLY A 96 -10.82 16.16 2.43
C GLY A 96 -10.50 14.76 2.92
N ASP A 97 -11.49 14.06 3.45
CA ASP A 97 -11.37 12.71 4.03
C ASP A 97 -12.19 11.64 3.29
N SER A 98 -12.97 12.04 2.28
CA SER A 98 -13.95 11.21 1.59
C SER A 98 -13.40 10.42 0.40
N CYS A 99 -12.33 10.91 -0.24
CA CYS A 99 -11.76 10.33 -1.46
C CYS A 99 -11.00 9.04 -1.15
N LYS A 100 -11.47 7.93 -1.71
CA LYS A 100 -10.90 6.60 -1.45
C LYS A 100 -11.14 5.63 -2.58
N THR A 101 -10.36 4.54 -2.63
CA THR A 101 -10.57 3.46 -3.60
C THR A 101 -11.97 2.85 -3.45
N LYS A 102 -12.64 2.62 -4.58
CA LYS A 102 -13.99 2.04 -4.64
C LYS A 102 -14.02 0.62 -4.07
N LYS A 103 -12.98 -0.16 -4.35
CA LYS A 103 -12.75 -1.49 -3.81
C LYS A 103 -11.41 -1.52 -3.07
N PRO A 104 -11.31 -2.25 -1.94
CA PRO A 104 -10.02 -2.51 -1.30
C PRO A 104 -9.05 -3.20 -2.27
N SER A 105 -7.78 -2.87 -2.18
CA SER A 105 -6.70 -3.55 -2.90
C SER A 105 -6.32 -4.82 -2.16
N ASP A 106 -6.36 -5.95 -2.85
CA ASP A 106 -5.78 -7.20 -2.38
C ASP A 106 -4.26 -7.13 -2.54
N ILE A 107 -3.54 -7.23 -1.42
CA ILE A 107 -2.08 -7.14 -1.36
C ILE A 107 -1.55 -8.51 -0.95
N GLN A 108 -0.83 -9.14 -1.86
CA GLN A 108 -0.18 -10.42 -1.64
C GLN A 108 1.33 -10.23 -1.67
N LEU A 109 2.00 -10.53 -0.56
CA LEU A 109 3.46 -10.46 -0.47
C LEU A 109 4.06 -11.84 -0.20
N LYS A 110 5.28 -12.04 -0.67
CA LYS A 110 6.11 -13.20 -0.34
C LYS A 110 7.51 -12.74 0.04
N SER A 111 8.13 -13.43 0.99
CA SER A 111 9.53 -13.17 1.33
C SER A 111 10.45 -13.42 0.14
N VAL A 112 11.50 -12.60 0.02
CA VAL A 112 12.58 -12.78 -0.95
C VAL A 112 13.85 -13.15 -0.19
N GLY A 113 14.42 -14.30 -0.56
CA GLY A 113 15.51 -14.91 0.22
C GLY A 113 15.00 -15.52 1.53
N ASN A 114 15.90 -15.61 2.52
CA ASN A 114 15.56 -16.13 3.84
C ASN A 114 14.81 -15.06 4.66
N PHE A 115 13.66 -15.44 5.20
CA PHE A 115 12.94 -14.72 6.24
C PHE A 115 13.27 -15.31 7.61
N ASP A 116 13.70 -14.47 8.55
CA ASP A 116 13.96 -14.85 9.93
C ASP A 116 12.76 -14.38 10.78
N VAL A 117 12.12 -15.29 11.50
CA VAL A 117 10.89 -14.96 12.27
C VAL A 117 11.18 -13.95 13.39
N LEU A 118 12.40 -13.91 13.92
CA LEU A 118 12.79 -13.01 15.00
C LEU A 118 13.36 -11.70 14.49
N LYS A 119 14.05 -11.69 13.34
CA LYS A 119 14.70 -10.49 12.78
C LYS A 119 13.88 -9.81 11.69
N GLY A 120 13.03 -10.57 11.00
CA GLY A 120 12.27 -10.16 9.83
C GLY A 120 12.98 -10.49 8.51
N GLY A 121 12.67 -9.72 7.46
CA GLY A 121 13.20 -9.91 6.12
C GLY A 121 12.48 -9.07 5.07
N LYS A 122 12.89 -9.24 3.81
CA LYS A 122 12.31 -8.53 2.68
C LYS A 122 11.11 -9.27 2.10
N LEU A 123 10.04 -8.56 1.81
CA LEU A 123 8.87 -9.08 1.12
C LEU A 123 8.58 -8.28 -0.14
N LYS A 124 8.10 -8.96 -1.18
CA LYS A 124 7.68 -8.33 -2.43
C LYS A 124 6.32 -8.84 -2.87
N GLY A 125 5.59 -7.98 -3.56
CA GLY A 125 4.27 -8.32 -4.08
C GLY A 125 3.82 -7.43 -5.22
N LYS A 126 2.66 -7.80 -5.76
CA LYS A 126 1.92 -7.00 -6.73
C LYS A 126 0.51 -6.78 -6.22
N TYR A 127 -0.11 -5.71 -6.69
CA TYR A 127 -1.50 -5.40 -6.39
C TYR A 127 -2.08 -4.49 -7.47
N SER A 128 -3.39 -4.32 -7.41
CA SER A 128 -4.14 -3.40 -8.26
C SER A 128 -4.84 -2.34 -7.42
N LEU A 129 -4.98 -1.15 -8.00
CA LEU A 129 -5.79 -0.06 -7.46
C LEU A 129 -7.06 0.04 -8.28
N SER A 130 -8.20 0.03 -7.60
CA SER A 130 -9.45 0.44 -8.22
C SER A 130 -9.52 1.96 -8.34
N GLU A 131 -10.43 2.46 -9.17
CA GLU A 131 -10.76 3.88 -9.21
C GLU A 131 -11.09 4.41 -7.82
N THR A 132 -10.74 5.66 -7.57
CA THR A 132 -11.20 6.39 -6.39
C THR A 132 -12.58 6.99 -6.62
N VAL A 133 -13.33 7.13 -5.54
CA VAL A 133 -14.66 7.74 -5.51
C VAL A 133 -14.71 8.83 -4.46
N LYS A 134 -15.66 9.75 -4.61
CA LYS A 134 -15.92 10.86 -3.67
C LYS A 134 -14.74 11.84 -3.57
N CYS A 135 -14.06 12.09 -4.67
CA CYS A 135 -12.93 13.05 -4.74
C CYS A 135 -13.38 14.44 -5.21
N GLY A 136 -14.57 14.86 -4.80
CA GLY A 136 -15.18 16.12 -5.25
C GLY A 136 -15.60 16.11 -6.73
N PRO A 137 -15.74 17.29 -7.36
CA PRO A 137 -16.20 17.41 -8.76
C PRO A 137 -15.31 16.69 -9.77
N LEU A 138 -14.02 16.51 -9.45
CA LEU A 138 -13.04 15.85 -10.32
C LEU A 138 -12.92 14.34 -10.06
N SER A 139 -13.85 13.74 -9.30
CA SER A 139 -13.82 12.31 -8.97
C SER A 139 -13.66 11.39 -10.19
N PRO A 140 -14.32 11.60 -11.34
CA PRO A 140 -14.11 10.74 -12.52
C PRO A 140 -12.67 10.79 -13.03
N ILE A 141 -12.07 11.98 -13.06
CA ILE A 141 -10.71 12.19 -13.59
C ILE A 141 -9.66 11.64 -12.61
N ILE A 142 -9.78 11.98 -11.32
CA ILE A 142 -8.88 11.47 -10.26
C ILE A 142 -8.99 9.95 -10.17
N GLY A 143 -10.22 9.42 -10.24
CA GLY A 143 -10.48 7.98 -10.21
C GLY A 143 -9.77 7.23 -11.33
N ALA A 144 -9.91 7.71 -12.57
CA ALA A 144 -9.30 7.09 -13.74
C ALA A 144 -7.77 7.03 -13.67
N PHE A 145 -7.10 8.07 -13.18
CA PHE A 145 -5.63 8.07 -13.06
C PHE A 145 -5.09 7.19 -11.93
N VAL A 146 -5.86 7.00 -10.86
CA VAL A 146 -5.47 6.12 -9.75
C VAL A 146 -5.62 4.65 -10.13
N ALA A 147 -6.67 4.34 -10.90
CA ALA A 147 -6.95 2.98 -11.35
C ALA A 147 -5.75 2.41 -12.13
N SER A 148 -5.22 1.29 -11.67
CA SER A 148 -4.03 0.69 -12.27
C SER A 148 -3.83 -0.75 -11.83
N ASP A 149 -3.30 -1.56 -12.74
CA ASP A 149 -2.87 -2.93 -12.47
C ASP A 149 -1.35 -3.05 -12.45
N GLY A 150 -0.85 -4.10 -11.82
CA GLY A 150 0.57 -4.44 -11.84
C GLY A 150 1.46 -3.53 -10.99
N ASN A 151 0.89 -2.75 -10.08
CA ASN A 151 1.64 -1.99 -9.08
C ASN A 151 2.48 -2.95 -8.24
N THR A 152 3.69 -2.55 -7.88
CA THR A 152 4.58 -3.37 -7.06
C THR A 152 4.76 -2.75 -5.69
N VAL A 153 5.07 -3.60 -4.72
CA VAL A 153 5.39 -3.18 -3.37
C VAL A 153 6.57 -4.00 -2.86
N ASP A 154 7.53 -3.30 -2.28
CA ASP A 154 8.73 -3.84 -1.67
C ASP A 154 8.75 -3.39 -0.21
N ILE A 155 8.83 -4.35 0.69
CA ILE A 155 8.79 -4.13 2.14
C ILE A 155 10.04 -4.73 2.77
N ASP A 156 10.63 -3.98 3.70
CA ASP A 156 11.59 -4.45 4.67
C ASP A 156 10.91 -4.48 6.05
N LEU A 157 10.68 -5.71 6.52
CA LEU A 157 10.15 -5.96 7.85
C LEU A 157 11.34 -6.24 8.76
N ALA A 158 11.48 -5.42 9.80
CA ALA A 158 12.46 -5.62 10.85
C ALA A 158 11.75 -5.80 12.19
N ALA A 159 12.36 -6.56 13.09
CA ALA A 159 11.94 -6.68 14.46
C ALA A 159 11.77 -5.29 15.11
N LYS A 160 10.76 -5.15 15.97
CA LYS A 160 10.63 -3.96 16.80
C LYS A 160 11.80 -3.97 17.79
N LYS A 161 12.62 -2.92 17.76
CA LYS A 161 13.65 -2.69 18.78
C LYS A 161 13.01 -2.40 20.13
#